data_AF-A0A7Y0NK68-F1
#
_entry.id   AF-A0A7Y0NK68-F1
#
_cell.length_a   1.000
_cell.length_b   1.000
_cell.length_c   1.000
_cell.angle_alpha   90.00
_cell.angle_beta   90.00
_cell.angle_gamma   90.00
#
_symmetry.space_group_name_H-M   'P 1'
#
loop_
_entity.id
_entity.type
_entity.pdbx_description
1 polymer ?
#
loop_
_entity_poly.entity_id
_entity_poly.type
_entity_poly.pdbx_seq_one_letter_code
_entity_poly.pdbx_strand_id
1 'polypeptide(L)'
;MSVVPPLWAAQPQSLFSLMLLEVRLGTEVLAEAIPAYDTGDHVLVPLGELSRILTLAVQARPAEGVASGYIIDRDRTFSLSIGDARVTLSGKTLALDSSLVVAEPDDIYVAETLIEQWFPVELDIRRFSQVLSVTALEELPLQARARRQSGAAVAGHTGRYEAPMYNLHASPYGVVDAPFIDQTLATGIRSSDGNRVADTRYTAFVTGDLLGLESSFYIAEGTRDSEFRGTMGRTHPGGELLGPLKARSYRFGSLVSPNVENLTSGRSGEGVLISNRAPDSTCQFRQPDV
;
A
#
# COMPACT_ATOMS: atom_id res chain seq x y z
N MET A 1 56.10 -32.45 6.40
CA MET A 1 55.85 -31.06 5.95
C MET A 1 54.43 -30.72 6.36
N SER A 2 54.29 -29.97 7.46
CA SER A 2 52.98 -29.58 7.99
C SER A 2 52.70 -28.15 7.52
N VAL A 3 51.66 -27.96 6.72
CA VAL A 3 51.30 -26.65 6.18
C VAL A 3 50.51 -25.91 7.27
N VAL A 4 51.12 -24.89 7.85
CA VAL A 4 50.46 -23.91 8.72
C VAL A 4 49.58 -23.02 7.82
N PRO A 5 48.28 -22.87 8.09
CA PRO A 5 47.43 -21.99 7.29
C PRO A 5 47.83 -20.52 7.52
N PRO A 6 47.68 -19.65 6.51
CA PRO A 6 48.17 -18.28 6.58
C PRO A 6 47.28 -17.38 7.46
N LEU A 7 47.94 -16.43 8.13
CA LEU A 7 47.39 -15.49 9.11
C LEU A 7 46.71 -14.28 8.42
N TRP A 8 45.67 -14.53 7.64
CA TRP A 8 44.77 -13.54 7.03
C TRP A 8 43.54 -14.33 6.53
N ALA A 9 42.29 -14.04 6.82
CA ALA A 9 41.66 -13.04 7.64
C ALA A 9 40.71 -13.80 8.56
N ALA A 10 40.93 -13.74 9.88
CA ALA A 10 39.79 -13.79 10.78
C ALA A 10 38.98 -12.55 10.41
N GLN A 11 37.91 -12.71 9.62
CA GLN A 11 36.89 -11.68 9.56
C GLN A 11 36.53 -11.41 11.02
N PRO A 12 36.60 -10.16 11.52
CA PRO A 12 36.03 -9.87 12.82
C PRO A 12 34.61 -10.41 12.72
N GLN A 13 34.28 -11.41 13.56
CA GLN A 13 32.91 -11.87 13.67
C GLN A 13 32.12 -10.60 13.88
N SER A 14 31.31 -10.23 12.90
CA SER A 14 30.48 -9.04 13.02
C SER A 14 29.66 -9.30 14.27
N LEU A 15 29.92 -8.53 15.33
CA LEU A 15 29.20 -8.64 16.61
C LEU A 15 27.68 -8.49 16.41
N PHE A 16 27.31 -7.98 15.24
CA PHE A 16 25.97 -7.80 14.74
C PHE A 16 25.77 -8.61 13.47
N SER A 17 24.75 -9.48 13.46
CA SER A 17 24.30 -10.16 12.25
C SER A 17 23.15 -9.37 11.65
N LEU A 18 23.34 -8.85 10.42
CA LEU A 18 22.25 -8.17 9.71
C LEU A 18 21.20 -9.19 9.29
N MET A 19 19.95 -8.91 9.63
CA MET A 19 18.78 -9.64 9.15
C MET A 19 17.75 -8.68 8.56
N LEU A 20 16.84 -9.22 7.76
CA LEU A 20 15.67 -8.51 7.27
C LEU A 20 14.45 -9.04 8.01
N LEU A 21 13.56 -8.16 8.44
CA LEU A 21 12.33 -8.50 9.14
C LEU A 21 11.11 -7.99 8.39
N GLU A 22 10.15 -8.87 8.12
CA GLU A 22 8.79 -8.48 7.73
C GLU A 22 8.05 -7.94 8.96
N VAL A 23 7.45 -6.76 8.86
CA VAL A 23 6.75 -6.12 9.99
C VAL A 23 5.25 -6.36 9.86
N ARG A 24 4.64 -6.94 10.89
CA ARG A 24 3.21 -7.23 10.95
C ARG A 24 2.53 -6.54 12.13
N LEU A 25 1.29 -6.11 11.94
CA LEU A 25 0.39 -5.67 13.00
C LEU A 25 -0.88 -6.53 12.93
N GLY A 26 -0.99 -7.51 13.84
CA GLY A 26 -2.02 -8.55 13.74
C GLY A 26 -1.86 -9.36 12.44
N THR A 27 -2.86 -9.31 11.55
CA THR A 27 -2.84 -9.98 10.24
C THR A 27 -2.36 -9.08 9.10
N GLU A 28 -2.15 -7.79 9.35
CA GLU A 28 -1.74 -6.82 8.33
C GLU A 28 -0.21 -6.77 8.22
N VAL A 29 0.31 -6.84 6.99
CA VAL A 29 1.73 -6.62 6.71
C VAL A 29 1.94 -5.12 6.52
N LEU A 30 2.71 -4.50 7.42
CA LEU A 30 2.99 -3.06 7.36
C LEU A 30 4.26 -2.73 6.56
N ALA A 31 5.22 -3.65 6.53
CA ALA A 31 6.42 -3.56 5.70
C ALA A 31 6.93 -4.95 5.35
N GLU A 32 7.34 -5.16 4.09
CA GLU A 32 7.83 -6.46 3.60
C GLU A 32 9.23 -6.79 4.14
N ALA A 33 10.07 -5.78 4.35
CA ALA A 33 11.41 -5.96 4.89
C ALA A 33 11.93 -4.65 5.52
N ILE A 34 12.40 -4.73 6.76
CA ILE A 34 13.24 -3.72 7.40
C ILE A 34 14.58 -4.34 7.83
N PRO A 35 15.70 -3.61 7.77
CA PRO A 35 16.95 -4.07 8.35
C PRO A 35 16.85 -4.16 9.87
N ALA A 36 17.51 -5.15 10.47
CA ALA A 36 17.67 -5.28 11.91
C ALA A 36 18.99 -5.99 12.22
N TYR A 37 19.54 -5.76 13.42
CA TYR A 37 20.81 -6.36 13.84
C TYR A 37 20.60 -7.31 15.01
N ASP A 38 20.97 -8.58 14.81
CA ASP A 38 21.06 -9.56 15.89
C ASP A 38 22.35 -9.38 16.69
N THR A 39 22.24 -9.13 17.99
CA THR A 39 23.38 -9.06 18.92
C THR A 39 23.62 -10.37 19.67
N GLY A 40 22.81 -11.40 19.40
CA GLY A 40 22.70 -12.61 20.20
C GLY A 40 21.59 -12.45 21.23
N ASP A 41 21.76 -11.52 22.17
CA ASP A 41 20.82 -11.31 23.28
C ASP A 41 19.62 -10.43 22.90
N HIS A 42 19.82 -9.49 21.98
CA HIS A 42 18.82 -8.52 21.53
C HIS A 42 18.76 -8.45 20.01
N VAL A 43 17.67 -7.88 19.50
CA VAL A 43 17.53 -7.52 18.09
C VAL A 43 17.30 -6.02 18.00
N LEU A 44 18.30 -5.31 17.48
CA LEU A 44 18.22 -3.88 17.29
C LEU A 44 17.38 -3.57 16.04
N VAL A 45 16.35 -2.74 16.21
CA VAL A 45 15.41 -2.35 15.15
C VAL A 45 15.56 -0.85 14.87
N PRO A 46 15.46 -0.40 13.61
CA PRO A 46 15.60 1.01 13.23
C PRO A 46 14.45 1.83 13.82
N LEU A 47 14.79 2.76 14.73
CA LEU A 47 13.82 3.55 15.48
C LEU A 47 13.02 4.49 14.58
N GLY A 48 13.68 5.18 13.65
CA GLY A 48 13.03 6.10 12.72
C GLY A 48 12.07 5.38 11.78
N GLU A 49 12.54 4.30 11.16
CA GLU A 49 11.77 3.51 10.21
C GLU A 49 10.59 2.79 10.89
N LEU A 50 10.79 2.17 12.06
CA LEU A 50 9.69 1.57 12.83
C LEU A 50 8.65 2.64 13.24
N SER A 51 9.11 3.82 13.68
CA SER A 51 8.21 4.94 14.02
C SER A 51 7.39 5.37 12.81
N ARG A 52 8.00 5.45 11.63
CA ARG A 52 7.33 5.81 10.37
C ARG A 52 6.27 4.78 9.99
N ILE A 53 6.61 3.49 10.06
CA ILE A 53 5.70 2.37 9.75
C ILE A 53 4.49 2.37 10.70
N LEU A 54 4.73 2.61 11.99
CA LEU A 54 3.68 2.69 13.01
C LEU A 54 2.97 4.05 13.05
N THR A 55 3.30 4.97 12.14
CA THR A 55 2.75 6.34 12.05
C THR A 55 2.94 7.17 13.33
N LEU A 56 4.00 6.89 14.09
CA LEU A 56 4.41 7.63 15.26
C LEU A 56 5.20 8.88 14.86
N ALA A 57 5.02 9.97 15.59
CA ALA A 57 5.65 11.24 15.30
C ALA A 57 7.06 11.36 15.91
N VAL A 58 7.86 10.30 15.79
CA VAL A 58 9.25 10.24 16.24
C VAL A 58 10.17 10.19 15.03
N GLN A 59 11.17 11.06 15.00
CA GLN A 59 12.12 11.19 13.91
C GLN A 59 13.53 10.98 14.44
N ALA A 60 14.26 10.05 13.85
CA ALA A 60 15.67 9.81 14.12
C ALA A 60 16.55 10.66 13.20
N ARG A 61 17.64 11.18 13.75
CA ARG A 61 18.70 11.92 13.04
C ARG A 61 20.02 11.22 13.35
N PRO A 62 20.35 10.13 12.63
CA PRO A 62 21.51 9.28 12.94
C PRO A 62 22.83 10.03 12.92
N ALA A 63 23.02 10.96 11.97
CA ALA A 63 24.22 11.80 11.86
C ALA A 63 24.47 12.68 13.10
N GLU A 64 23.40 13.06 13.82
CA GLU A 64 23.47 13.82 15.06
C GLU A 64 23.40 12.92 16.31
N GLY A 65 23.11 11.62 16.15
CA GLY A 65 22.92 10.68 17.26
C GLY A 65 21.72 11.01 18.16
N VAL A 66 20.69 11.67 17.60
CA VAL A 66 19.50 12.10 18.34
C VAL A 66 18.22 11.62 17.68
N ALA A 67 17.18 11.36 18.48
CA ALA A 67 15.83 11.19 18.00
C ALA A 67 14.86 12.03 18.84
N SER A 68 13.81 12.57 18.22
CA SER A 68 12.87 13.45 18.92
C SER A 68 11.48 13.38 18.32
N GLY A 69 10.46 13.64 19.14
CA GLY A 69 9.08 13.59 18.70
C GLY A 69 8.06 13.51 19.82
N TYR A 70 6.92 12.90 19.51
CA TYR A 70 5.89 12.56 20.47
C TYR A 70 5.24 11.21 20.15
N ILE A 71 4.73 10.55 21.19
CA ILE A 71 4.16 9.21 21.12
C ILE A 71 2.65 9.31 21.26
N ILE A 72 1.91 9.04 20.18
CA ILE A 72 0.43 9.14 20.09
C ILE A 72 -0.08 10.58 20.26
N ASP A 73 0.17 11.20 21.41
CA ASP A 73 -0.28 12.55 21.79
C ASP A 73 0.89 13.52 21.97
N ARG A 74 0.66 14.81 21.71
CA ARG A 74 1.68 15.86 21.80
C ARG A 74 2.25 16.06 23.21
N ASP A 75 1.51 15.65 24.23
CA ASP A 75 1.93 15.76 25.63
C ASP A 75 2.95 14.67 26.00
N ARG A 76 2.98 13.56 25.25
CA ARG A 76 3.92 12.45 25.43
C ARG A 76 5.19 12.67 24.62
N THR A 77 5.95 13.69 25.01
CA THR A 77 7.20 14.04 24.34
C THR A 77 8.25 12.94 24.49
N PHE A 78 9.00 12.70 23.42
CA PHE A 78 10.09 11.73 23.36
C PHE A 78 11.36 12.44 22.86
N SER A 79 12.47 12.22 23.54
CA SER A 79 13.80 12.65 23.09
C SER A 79 14.86 11.64 23.51
N LEU A 80 15.72 11.27 22.56
CA LEU A 80 16.86 10.39 22.73
C LEU A 80 18.12 11.15 22.34
N SER A 81 19.15 11.10 23.17
CA SER A 81 20.51 11.58 22.87
C SER A 81 21.50 10.47 23.20
N ILE A 82 22.12 9.91 22.15
CA ILE A 82 23.14 8.86 22.30
C ILE A 82 24.41 9.48 22.91
N GLY A 83 24.79 10.68 22.46
CA GLY A 83 25.97 11.39 22.95
C GLY A 83 25.90 11.71 24.45
N ASP A 84 24.71 12.03 24.97
CA ASP A 84 24.50 12.27 26.40
C ASP A 84 24.12 11.00 27.19
N ALA A 85 24.01 9.85 26.51
CA ALA A 85 23.51 8.58 27.05
C ALA A 85 22.20 8.74 27.86
N ARG A 86 21.23 9.46 27.29
CA ARG A 86 19.96 9.80 27.96
C ARG A 86 18.77 9.67 27.03
N VAL A 87 17.66 9.21 27.63
CA VAL A 87 16.32 9.27 27.01
C VAL A 87 15.40 10.08 27.92
N THR A 88 14.58 10.95 27.35
CA THR A 88 13.61 11.77 28.05
C THR A 88 12.21 11.45 27.55
N LEU A 89 11.36 11.01 28.47
CA LEU A 89 9.97 10.63 28.21
C LEU A 89 9.05 11.54 29.03
N SER A 90 8.25 12.37 28.38
CA SER A 90 7.30 13.30 29.04
C SER A 90 7.96 14.13 30.16
N GLY A 91 9.19 14.61 29.90
CA GLY A 91 9.99 15.40 30.84
C GLY A 91 10.76 14.60 31.91
N LYS A 92 10.61 13.27 31.98
CA LYS A 92 11.41 12.40 32.86
C LYS A 92 12.62 11.87 32.10
N THR A 93 13.82 12.17 32.60
CA THR A 93 15.07 11.68 32.01
C THR A 93 15.50 10.38 32.68
N LEU A 94 15.82 9.39 31.85
CA LEU A 94 16.35 8.08 32.22
C LEU A 94 17.75 7.93 31.63
N ALA A 95 18.61 7.16 32.32
CA ALA A 95 19.91 6.76 31.78
C ALA A 95 19.70 5.75 30.64
N LEU A 96 20.44 5.93 29.55
CA LEU A 96 20.42 5.02 28.41
C LEU A 96 21.63 4.08 28.52
N ASP A 97 21.40 2.77 28.36
CA ASP A 97 22.49 1.83 28.14
C ASP A 97 22.96 1.94 26.69
N SER A 98 24.18 2.46 26.50
CA SER A 98 24.78 2.64 25.18
C SER A 98 25.06 1.32 24.44
N SER A 99 25.04 0.17 25.11
CA SER A 99 25.19 -1.13 24.44
C SER A 99 23.94 -1.57 23.67
N LEU A 100 22.78 -1.00 24.00
CA LEU A 100 21.48 -1.34 23.42
C LEU A 100 21.04 -0.37 22.30
N VAL A 101 21.91 0.58 21.94
CA VAL A 101 21.64 1.58 20.91
C VAL A 101 22.87 1.77 20.03
N VAL A 102 22.68 1.68 18.72
CA VAL A 102 23.72 1.86 17.72
C VAL A 102 23.24 2.86 16.68
N ALA A 103 24.07 3.86 16.37
CA ALA A 103 23.80 4.78 15.26
C ALA A 103 24.51 4.26 14.00
N GLU A 104 23.74 3.94 12.97
CA GLU A 104 24.24 3.61 11.64
C GLU A 104 23.92 4.77 10.67
N PRO A 105 24.53 4.84 9.48
CA PRO A 105 24.32 5.96 8.55
C PRO A 105 22.86 6.19 8.12
N ASP A 106 22.03 5.15 8.14
CA ASP A 106 20.63 5.14 7.70
C ASP A 106 19.65 5.46 8.83
N ASP A 107 19.85 4.88 10.02
CA ASP A 107 18.97 5.07 11.18
C ASP A 107 19.67 4.83 12.52
N ILE A 108 18.98 5.13 13.62
CA ILE A 108 19.36 4.75 14.97
C ILE A 108 18.68 3.42 15.31
N TYR A 109 19.48 2.39 15.47
CA TYR A 109 19.04 1.05 15.83
C TYR A 109 18.96 0.91 17.35
N VAL A 110 17.83 0.45 17.85
CA VAL A 110 17.52 0.36 19.28
C VAL A 110 17.02 -1.04 19.59
N ALA A 111 17.47 -1.61 20.71
CA ALA A 111 16.99 -2.90 21.18
C ALA A 111 15.46 -2.90 21.34
N GLU A 112 14.83 -4.00 20.93
CA GLU A 112 13.39 -4.23 21.02
C GLU A 112 12.86 -3.97 22.43
N THR A 113 13.59 -4.40 23.46
CA THR A 113 13.24 -4.23 24.87
C THR A 113 13.20 -2.77 25.33
N LEU A 114 14.00 -1.89 24.73
CA LEU A 114 13.96 -0.46 25.01
C LEU A 114 12.77 0.20 24.31
N ILE A 115 12.45 -0.24 23.09
CA ILE A 115 11.29 0.26 22.35
C ILE A 115 10.00 -0.07 23.12
N GLU A 116 9.84 -1.29 23.63
CA GLU A 116 8.69 -1.69 24.45
C GLU A 116 8.56 -0.88 25.76
N GLN A 117 9.68 -0.39 26.31
CA GLN A 117 9.66 0.48 27.49
C GLN A 117 9.24 1.91 27.17
N TRP A 118 9.59 2.41 25.98
CA TRP A 118 9.36 3.79 25.60
C TRP A 118 8.00 3.99 24.91
N PHE A 119 7.58 3.00 24.13
CA PHE A 119 6.39 3.04 23.30
C PHE A 119 5.34 2.04 23.83
N PRO A 120 4.03 2.32 23.68
CA PRO A 120 2.96 1.41 24.09
C PRO A 120 2.75 0.29 23.07
N VAL A 121 3.81 -0.47 22.80
CA VAL A 121 3.83 -1.61 21.86
C VAL A 121 4.57 -2.79 22.49
N GLU A 122 4.19 -3.98 22.06
CA GLU A 122 4.90 -5.24 22.33
C GLU A 122 5.44 -5.77 20.99
N LEU A 123 6.68 -6.26 21.00
CA LEU A 123 7.45 -6.67 19.82
C LEU A 123 7.85 -8.15 19.95
N ASP A 124 7.19 -9.01 19.18
CA ASP A 124 7.57 -10.43 19.06
C ASP A 124 8.42 -10.65 17.80
N ILE A 125 9.72 -10.89 18.00
CA ILE A 125 10.68 -11.13 16.92
C ILE A 125 10.96 -12.63 16.77
N ARG A 126 10.47 -13.19 15.66
CA ARG A 126 10.73 -14.58 15.28
C ARG A 126 11.89 -14.64 14.28
N ARG A 127 13.11 -14.83 14.81
CA ARG A 127 14.38 -14.84 14.04
C ARG A 127 14.38 -15.84 12.88
N PHE A 128 13.86 -17.05 13.08
CA PHE A 128 13.84 -18.08 12.03
C PHE A 128 12.89 -17.76 10.87
N SER A 129 11.75 -17.15 11.17
CA SER A 129 10.78 -16.75 10.14
C SER A 129 11.01 -15.33 9.62
N GLN A 130 11.97 -14.59 10.19
CA GLN A 130 12.24 -13.20 9.83
C GLN A 130 11.00 -12.30 9.94
N VAL A 131 10.22 -12.47 11.01
CA VAL A 131 9.00 -11.68 11.25
C VAL A 131 9.11 -10.92 12.56
N LEU A 132 8.83 -9.63 12.51
CA LEU A 132 8.54 -8.76 13.64
C LEU A 132 7.02 -8.59 13.75
N SER A 133 6.41 -9.20 14.76
CA SER A 133 4.99 -9.00 15.07
C SER A 133 4.86 -7.89 16.10
N VAL A 134 4.16 -6.82 15.74
CA VAL A 134 3.89 -5.67 16.60
C VAL A 134 2.48 -5.81 17.15
N THR A 135 2.33 -5.69 18.47
CA THR A 135 1.04 -5.58 19.15
C THR A 135 0.93 -4.22 19.81
N ALA A 136 -0.09 -3.44 19.43
CA ALA A 136 -0.34 -2.14 20.03
C ALA A 136 -1.10 -2.29 21.35
N LEU A 137 -0.55 -1.75 22.45
CA LEU A 137 -1.20 -1.75 23.77
C LEU A 137 -2.23 -0.63 23.91
N GLU A 138 -2.10 0.42 23.10
CA GLU A 138 -3.02 1.55 22.98
C GLU A 138 -3.37 1.76 21.50
N GLU A 139 -4.53 2.34 21.20
CA GLU A 139 -4.98 2.51 19.81
C GLU A 139 -4.02 3.44 19.05
N LEU A 140 -3.19 2.85 18.19
CA LEU A 140 -2.24 3.61 17.38
C LEU A 140 -3.00 4.50 16.39
N PRO A 141 -2.43 5.64 15.96
CA PRO A 141 -3.05 6.52 14.97
C PRO A 141 -3.47 5.80 13.67
N LEU A 142 -2.70 4.79 13.25
CA LEU A 142 -3.04 3.90 12.13
C LEU A 142 -4.33 3.11 12.39
N GLN A 143 -4.46 2.52 13.58
CA GLN A 143 -5.67 1.80 14.00
C GLN A 143 -6.86 2.74 14.15
N ALA A 144 -6.67 3.94 14.69
CA ALA A 144 -7.72 4.97 14.79
C ALA A 144 -8.21 5.42 13.40
N ARG A 145 -7.30 5.55 12.42
CA ARG A 145 -7.66 5.85 11.03
C ARG A 145 -8.42 4.69 10.38
N ALA A 146 -7.95 3.46 10.56
CA ALA A 146 -8.62 2.26 10.08
C ALA A 146 -10.02 2.10 10.71
N ARG A 147 -10.17 2.40 12.01
CA ARG A 147 -11.45 2.39 12.73
C ARG A 147 -12.42 3.46 12.23
N ARG A 148 -11.93 4.66 11.86
CA ARG A 148 -12.79 5.68 11.20
C ARG A 148 -13.25 5.23 9.82
N GLN A 149 -12.38 4.61 9.04
CA GLN A 149 -12.72 4.11 7.70
C GLN A 149 -13.69 2.92 7.76
N SER A 150 -13.46 1.97 8.67
CA SER A 150 -14.36 0.83 8.89
C SER A 150 -15.65 1.22 9.61
N GLY A 151 -15.61 2.17 10.54
CA GLY A 151 -16.79 2.74 11.20
C GLY A 151 -17.70 3.49 10.24
N ALA A 152 -17.13 4.20 9.26
CA ALA A 152 -17.90 4.79 8.16
C ALA A 152 -18.52 3.71 7.25
N ALA A 153 -17.87 2.56 7.07
CA ALA A 153 -18.44 1.42 6.34
C ALA A 153 -19.57 0.73 7.13
N VAL A 154 -19.40 0.51 8.44
CA VAL A 154 -20.38 -0.15 9.31
C VAL A 154 -21.59 0.74 9.60
N ALA A 155 -21.41 2.06 9.74
CA ALA A 155 -22.52 3.02 9.86
C ALA A 155 -23.39 3.07 8.57
N GLY A 156 -22.85 2.62 7.43
CA GLY A 156 -23.60 2.44 6.18
C GLY A 156 -24.40 1.13 6.08
N HIS A 157 -24.38 0.27 7.10
CA HIS A 157 -24.96 -1.09 7.02
C HIS A 157 -26.24 -1.32 7.84
N THR A 158 -26.65 -0.41 8.72
CA THR A 158 -27.90 -0.58 9.51
C THR A 158 -28.92 0.54 9.32
N GLY A 159 -28.51 1.67 8.76
CA GLY A 159 -29.42 2.67 8.21
C GLY A 159 -29.54 2.45 6.72
N ARG A 160 -30.77 2.34 6.20
CA ARG A 160 -31.07 2.64 4.79
C ARG A 160 -30.31 3.93 4.47
N TYR A 161 -29.24 3.86 3.67
CA TYR A 161 -28.48 5.04 3.28
C TYR A 161 -29.41 5.89 2.43
N GLU A 162 -30.17 6.75 3.10
CA GLU A 162 -30.91 7.82 2.49
C GLU A 162 -29.85 8.88 2.22
N ALA A 163 -29.17 8.71 1.07
CA ALA A 163 -28.25 9.71 0.58
C ALA A 163 -28.95 11.06 0.72
N PRO A 164 -28.31 12.08 1.33
CA PRO A 164 -28.89 13.42 1.34
C PRO A 164 -29.31 13.72 -0.10
N MET A 165 -30.58 14.11 -0.28
CA MET A 165 -31.14 14.46 -1.58
C MET A 165 -30.32 15.62 -2.14
N TYR A 166 -29.22 15.30 -2.81
CA TYR A 166 -28.47 16.26 -3.57
C TYR A 166 -29.42 16.73 -4.65
N ASN A 167 -29.70 18.03 -4.66
CA ASN A 167 -30.43 18.62 -5.77
C ASN A 167 -29.65 18.28 -7.04
N LEU A 168 -30.27 17.49 -7.92
CA LEU A 168 -29.66 17.07 -9.16
C LEU A 168 -29.41 18.34 -9.96
N HIS A 169 -28.17 18.83 -9.98
CA HIS A 169 -27.79 19.88 -10.89
C HIS A 169 -27.76 19.25 -12.28
N ALA A 170 -28.80 19.52 -13.06
CA ALA A 170 -28.87 19.11 -14.45
C ALA A 170 -27.77 19.83 -15.22
N SER A 171 -26.62 19.17 -15.37
CA SER A 171 -25.69 19.54 -16.45
C SER A 171 -26.40 19.19 -17.75
N PRO A 172 -26.71 20.16 -18.62
CA PRO A 172 -27.36 19.86 -19.90
C PRO A 172 -26.42 18.95 -20.70
N TYR A 173 -26.86 17.71 -20.90
CA TYR A 173 -26.07 16.71 -21.60
C TYR A 173 -25.89 17.12 -23.07
N GLY A 174 -24.65 17.34 -23.49
CA GLY A 174 -24.31 17.60 -24.89
C GLY A 174 -24.38 16.32 -25.71
N VAL A 175 -24.92 16.38 -26.93
CA VAL A 175 -25.02 15.21 -27.81
C VAL A 175 -23.62 14.74 -28.30
N VAL A 176 -22.64 15.64 -28.26
CA VAL A 176 -21.24 15.43 -28.61
C VAL A 176 -20.38 16.28 -27.68
N ASP A 177 -19.41 15.67 -27.00
CA ASP A 177 -18.36 16.38 -26.26
C ASP A 177 -17.00 16.18 -26.95
N ALA A 178 -16.02 17.04 -26.66
CA ALA A 178 -14.67 16.90 -27.19
C ALA A 178 -14.05 15.58 -26.68
N PRO A 179 -13.66 14.66 -27.56
CA PRO A 179 -13.08 13.39 -27.12
C PRO A 179 -11.68 13.61 -26.55
N PHE A 180 -11.34 12.86 -25.51
CA PHE A 180 -9.99 12.71 -25.02
C PHE A 180 -9.29 11.59 -25.79
N ILE A 181 -8.07 11.86 -26.26
CA ILE A 181 -7.27 10.93 -27.05
C ILE A 181 -5.89 10.84 -26.40
N ASP A 182 -5.49 9.64 -26.01
CA ASP A 182 -4.15 9.30 -25.55
C ASP A 182 -3.49 8.32 -26.52
N GLN A 183 -2.22 8.56 -26.86
CA GLN A 183 -1.48 7.79 -27.85
C GLN A 183 -0.06 7.53 -27.37
N THR A 184 0.38 6.28 -27.48
CA THR A 184 1.74 5.87 -27.13
C THR A 184 2.34 5.06 -28.28
N LEU A 185 3.55 5.43 -28.68
CA LEU A 185 4.37 4.71 -29.66
C LEU A 185 5.66 4.26 -28.98
N ALA A 186 5.92 2.96 -29.00
CA ALA A 186 7.11 2.35 -28.42
C ALA A 186 7.86 1.54 -29.47
N THR A 187 9.16 1.81 -29.62
CA THR A 187 10.04 1.09 -30.55
C THR A 187 11.23 0.55 -29.78
N GLY A 188 11.52 -0.74 -29.92
CA GLY A 188 12.64 -1.43 -29.29
C GLY A 188 13.44 -2.24 -30.29
N ILE A 189 14.75 -2.33 -30.09
CA ILE A 189 15.64 -3.15 -30.91
C ILE A 189 16.26 -4.21 -30.00
N ARG A 190 16.02 -5.49 -30.31
CA ARG A 190 16.61 -6.63 -29.60
C ARG A 190 17.62 -7.32 -30.50
N SER A 191 18.81 -7.58 -29.99
CA SER A 191 19.87 -8.31 -30.70
C SER A 191 20.20 -9.57 -29.92
N SER A 192 20.02 -10.74 -30.55
CA SER A 192 20.34 -12.05 -29.98
C SER A 192 21.05 -12.88 -31.05
N ASP A 193 22.24 -13.40 -30.75
CA ASP A 193 23.04 -14.28 -31.63
C ASP A 193 23.13 -13.83 -33.10
N GLY A 194 23.41 -12.54 -33.32
CA GLY A 194 23.56 -11.96 -34.66
C GLY A 194 22.25 -11.66 -35.39
N ASN A 195 21.09 -12.00 -34.82
CA ASN A 195 19.79 -11.61 -35.34
C ASN A 195 19.30 -10.33 -34.64
N ARG A 196 18.97 -9.31 -35.41
CA ARG A 196 18.50 -8.00 -34.92
C ARG A 196 17.03 -7.85 -35.24
N VAL A 197 16.19 -7.91 -34.22
CA VAL A 197 14.74 -7.79 -34.34
C VAL A 197 14.31 -6.43 -33.82
N ALA A 198 13.74 -5.61 -34.70
CA ALA A 198 13.04 -4.39 -34.31
C ALA A 198 11.59 -4.74 -33.99
N ASP A 199 11.09 -4.17 -32.90
CA ASP A 199 9.74 -4.37 -32.38
C ASP A 199 9.12 -2.98 -32.19
N THR A 200 7.97 -2.77 -32.81
CA THR A 200 7.22 -1.52 -32.71
C THR A 200 5.83 -1.83 -32.17
N ARG A 201 5.41 -1.09 -31.14
CA ARG A 201 4.07 -1.14 -30.56
C ARG A 201 3.44 0.24 -30.56
N TYR A 202 2.17 0.30 -30.92
CA TYR A 202 1.34 1.49 -30.90
C TYR A 202 0.08 1.19 -30.08
N THR A 203 -0.27 2.10 -29.17
CA THR A 203 -1.52 2.00 -28.40
C THR A 203 -2.23 3.34 -28.41
N ALA A 204 -3.54 3.34 -28.63
CA ALA A 204 -4.38 4.53 -28.58
C ALA A 204 -5.63 4.28 -27.74
N PHE A 205 -5.97 5.23 -26.89
CA PHE A 205 -7.18 5.24 -26.09
C PHE A 205 -7.99 6.49 -26.40
N VAL A 206 -9.26 6.31 -26.73
CA VAL A 206 -10.18 7.39 -27.09
C VAL A 206 -11.42 7.30 -26.22
N THR A 207 -11.79 8.37 -25.53
CA THR A 207 -13.01 8.41 -24.70
C THR A 207 -13.77 9.70 -24.90
N GLY A 208 -15.10 9.65 -24.86
CA GLY A 208 -15.95 10.83 -24.98
C GLY A 208 -17.43 10.48 -25.12
N ASP A 209 -18.26 11.51 -25.15
CA ASP A 209 -19.70 11.37 -25.35
C ASP A 209 -20.03 11.41 -26.84
N LEU A 210 -20.59 10.30 -27.36
CA LEU A 210 -21.06 10.17 -28.74
C LEU A 210 -22.53 9.76 -28.74
N LEU A 211 -23.38 10.51 -29.45
CA LEU A 211 -24.81 10.20 -29.60
C LEU A 211 -25.59 10.06 -28.28
N GLY A 212 -25.16 10.77 -27.22
CA GLY A 212 -25.81 10.61 -25.92
C GLY A 212 -25.26 9.46 -25.06
N LEU A 213 -24.16 8.83 -25.48
CA LEU A 213 -23.57 7.66 -24.85
C LEU A 213 -22.11 7.92 -24.46
N GLU A 214 -21.75 7.45 -23.26
CA GLU A 214 -20.37 7.29 -22.82
C GLU A 214 -19.70 6.26 -23.73
N SER A 215 -18.69 6.67 -24.49
CA SER A 215 -17.99 5.82 -25.46
C SER A 215 -16.51 5.77 -25.15
N SER A 216 -15.92 4.57 -25.16
CA SER A 216 -14.50 4.33 -24.94
C SER A 216 -13.96 3.30 -25.93
N PHE A 217 -12.90 3.65 -26.64
CA PHE A 217 -12.22 2.80 -27.60
C PHE A 217 -10.75 2.63 -27.25
N TYR A 218 -10.25 1.41 -27.38
CA TYR A 218 -8.86 1.05 -27.14
C TYR A 218 -8.34 0.29 -28.36
N ILE A 219 -7.21 0.75 -28.87
CA ILE A 219 -6.54 0.19 -30.04
C ILE A 219 -5.11 -0.15 -29.62
N ALA A 220 -4.67 -1.38 -29.87
CA ALA A 220 -3.29 -1.80 -29.68
C ALA A 220 -2.80 -2.51 -30.93
N GLU A 221 -1.67 -2.08 -31.47
CA GLU A 221 -1.05 -2.65 -32.66
C GLU A 221 0.42 -2.95 -32.37
N GLY A 222 0.84 -4.17 -32.63
CA GLY A 222 2.22 -4.62 -32.52
C GLY A 222 2.67 -5.30 -33.81
N THR A 223 3.95 -5.65 -33.88
CA THR A 223 4.55 -6.26 -35.08
C THR A 223 3.89 -7.57 -35.53
N ARG A 224 3.14 -8.25 -34.65
CA ARG A 224 2.47 -9.53 -34.96
C ARG A 224 1.00 -9.59 -34.57
N ASP A 225 0.55 -8.69 -33.70
CA ASP A 225 -0.77 -8.76 -33.07
C ASP A 225 -1.45 -7.40 -33.16
N SER A 226 -2.78 -7.43 -33.34
CA SER A 226 -3.62 -6.23 -33.28
C SER A 226 -4.85 -6.51 -32.44
N GLU A 227 -5.26 -5.53 -31.65
CA GLU A 227 -6.41 -5.60 -30.77
C GLU A 227 -7.21 -4.31 -30.86
N PHE A 228 -8.52 -4.47 -30.95
CA PHE A 228 -9.50 -3.39 -30.90
C PHE A 228 -10.54 -3.74 -29.85
N ARG A 229 -10.79 -2.81 -28.92
CA ARG A 229 -11.87 -2.92 -27.94
C ARG A 229 -12.70 -1.65 -27.95
N GLY A 230 -14.02 -1.78 -27.99
CA GLY A 230 -14.94 -0.64 -27.97
C GLY A 230 -16.06 -0.89 -26.98
N THR A 231 -16.33 0.05 -26.10
CA THR A 231 -17.47 0.01 -25.17
C THR A 231 -18.27 1.29 -25.31
N MET A 232 -19.59 1.14 -25.37
CA MET A 232 -20.54 2.25 -25.36
C MET A 232 -21.61 1.97 -24.32
N GLY A 233 -22.12 3.02 -23.68
CA GLY A 233 -23.18 2.84 -22.70
C GLY A 233 -23.66 4.15 -22.10
N ARG A 234 -24.50 4.03 -21.09
CA ARG A 234 -24.96 5.17 -20.33
C ARG A 234 -25.22 4.79 -18.89
N THR A 235 -24.88 5.68 -17.99
CA THR A 235 -25.19 5.57 -16.57
C THR A 235 -26.12 6.70 -16.14
N HIS A 236 -27.16 6.38 -15.37
CA HIS A 236 -28.10 7.35 -14.81
C HIS A 236 -28.43 7.02 -13.36
N PRO A 237 -28.23 7.95 -12.42
CA PRO A 237 -28.44 7.69 -10.99
C PRO A 237 -29.89 7.39 -10.63
N GLY A 238 -30.86 7.98 -11.35
CA GLY A 238 -32.30 7.82 -11.09
C GLY A 238 -32.90 6.45 -11.43
N GLY A 239 -32.21 5.58 -12.18
CA GLY A 239 -32.72 4.25 -12.54
C GLY A 239 -33.86 4.24 -13.55
N GLU A 240 -33.95 5.25 -14.41
CA GLU A 240 -35.04 5.40 -15.38
C GLU A 240 -34.66 4.96 -16.81
N LEU A 241 -33.45 4.42 -17.03
CA LEU A 241 -32.92 4.19 -18.39
C LEU A 241 -33.69 3.14 -19.19
N LEU A 242 -34.26 2.13 -18.54
CA LEU A 242 -35.00 1.04 -19.19
C LEU A 242 -36.36 0.79 -18.51
N GLY A 243 -37.03 1.86 -18.07
CA GLY A 243 -38.40 1.83 -17.54
C GLY A 243 -38.62 0.77 -16.45
N PRO A 244 -39.40 -0.32 -16.70
CA PRO A 244 -39.76 -1.30 -15.67
C PRO A 244 -38.56 -2.06 -15.07
N LEU A 245 -37.42 -2.12 -15.77
CA LEU A 245 -36.22 -2.80 -15.28
C LEU A 245 -35.45 -1.98 -14.23
N LYS A 246 -35.85 -0.73 -13.97
CA LYS A 246 -35.17 0.22 -13.08
C LYS A 246 -33.65 0.27 -13.33
N ALA A 247 -33.24 0.12 -14.59
CA ALA A 247 -31.83 0.03 -14.96
C ALA A 247 -31.14 1.37 -14.71
N ARG A 248 -30.00 1.31 -14.03
CA ARG A 248 -29.15 2.47 -13.72
C ARG A 248 -27.97 2.57 -14.67
N SER A 249 -27.56 1.48 -15.29
CA SER A 249 -26.60 1.52 -16.39
C SER A 249 -26.87 0.42 -17.41
N TYR A 250 -26.55 0.73 -18.66
CA TYR A 250 -26.39 -0.25 -19.72
C TYR A 250 -25.08 0.01 -20.45
N ARG A 251 -24.38 -1.06 -20.84
CA ARG A 251 -23.15 -1.01 -21.64
C ARG A 251 -23.16 -2.14 -22.66
N PHE A 252 -22.56 -1.91 -23.81
CA PHE A 252 -22.41 -2.90 -24.85
C PHE A 252 -21.05 -2.75 -25.56
N GLY A 253 -20.58 -3.85 -26.14
CA GLY A 253 -19.26 -3.96 -26.78
C GLY A 253 -18.31 -4.83 -25.97
N SER A 254 -17.03 -4.48 -25.94
CA SER A 254 -15.96 -5.26 -25.31
C SER A 254 -15.96 -5.10 -23.79
N LEU A 255 -16.71 -5.96 -23.10
CA LEU A 255 -16.91 -5.90 -21.66
C LEU A 255 -16.00 -6.88 -20.93
N VAL A 256 -15.58 -6.51 -19.73
CA VAL A 256 -14.88 -7.41 -18.79
C VAL A 256 -15.87 -7.81 -17.71
N SER A 257 -16.17 -9.10 -17.62
CA SER A 257 -16.97 -9.60 -16.50
C SER A 257 -16.19 -9.44 -15.19
N PRO A 258 -16.81 -8.90 -14.12
CA PRO A 258 -16.19 -8.88 -12.82
C PRO A 258 -15.81 -10.31 -12.39
N ASN A 259 -14.60 -10.46 -11.85
CA ASN A 259 -14.13 -11.71 -11.28
C ASN A 259 -14.59 -11.80 -9.82
N VAL A 260 -15.12 -12.96 -9.45
CA VAL A 260 -15.33 -13.35 -8.06
C VAL A 260 -14.41 -14.53 -7.81
N GLU A 261 -13.43 -14.32 -6.93
CA GLU A 261 -12.44 -15.31 -6.54
C GLU A 261 -13.13 -16.63 -6.14
N ASN A 262 -12.62 -17.77 -6.61
CA ASN A 262 -13.18 -19.12 -6.44
C ASN A 262 -14.57 -19.42 -7.06
N LEU A 263 -15.23 -18.47 -7.74
CA LEU A 263 -16.55 -18.71 -8.35
C LEU A 263 -16.58 -18.52 -9.87
N THR A 264 -15.87 -17.52 -10.42
CA THR A 264 -15.86 -17.26 -11.87
C THR A 264 -14.51 -16.73 -12.33
N SER A 265 -13.92 -17.33 -13.37
CA SER A 265 -12.83 -16.66 -14.10
C SER A 265 -13.39 -15.48 -14.88
N GLY A 266 -12.84 -14.29 -14.66
CA GLY A 266 -13.25 -13.09 -15.38
C GLY A 266 -13.02 -13.30 -16.88
N ARG A 267 -14.10 -13.28 -17.67
CA ARG A 267 -14.03 -13.42 -19.12
C ARG A 267 -14.23 -12.05 -19.76
N SER A 268 -13.29 -11.63 -20.60
CA SER A 268 -13.46 -10.49 -21.49
C SER A 268 -14.07 -10.96 -22.80
N GLY A 269 -14.96 -10.17 -23.37
CA GLY A 269 -15.57 -10.47 -24.67
C GLY A 269 -16.62 -9.45 -25.07
N GLU A 270 -17.10 -9.59 -26.30
CA GLU A 270 -18.21 -8.79 -26.81
C GLU A 270 -19.51 -9.20 -26.13
N GLY A 271 -20.23 -8.23 -25.57
CA GLY A 271 -21.47 -8.51 -24.84
C GLY A 271 -22.29 -7.28 -24.52
N VAL A 272 -23.34 -7.49 -23.73
CA VAL A 272 -24.22 -6.45 -23.21
C VAL A 272 -24.34 -6.64 -21.70
N LEU A 273 -24.18 -5.56 -20.95
CA LEU A 273 -24.34 -5.52 -19.51
C LEU A 273 -25.41 -4.51 -19.14
N ILE A 274 -26.38 -4.96 -18.35
CA ILE A 274 -27.43 -4.13 -17.77
C ILE A 274 -27.32 -4.27 -16.26
N SER A 275 -27.31 -3.14 -15.55
CA SER A 275 -27.20 -3.13 -14.09
C SER A 275 -28.16 -2.13 -13.47
N ASN A 276 -28.73 -2.50 -12.34
CA ASN A 276 -29.52 -1.64 -11.46
C ASN A 276 -28.73 -1.22 -10.21
N ARG A 277 -27.42 -1.50 -10.17
CA ARG A 277 -26.55 -1.20 -9.03
C ARG A 277 -26.29 0.30 -8.92
N ALA A 278 -26.28 0.80 -7.70
CA ALA A 278 -25.97 2.20 -7.42
C ALA A 278 -24.47 2.49 -7.67
N PRO A 279 -24.10 3.56 -8.40
CA PRO A 279 -22.70 3.85 -8.75
C PRO A 279 -21.80 4.17 -7.55
N ASP A 280 -22.39 4.45 -6.38
CA ASP A 280 -21.75 4.77 -5.10
C ASP A 280 -21.62 3.56 -4.15
N SER A 281 -22.02 2.35 -4.58
CA SER A 281 -21.95 1.17 -3.72
C SER A 281 -20.53 0.57 -3.65
N THR A 282 -19.87 0.77 -2.51
CA THR A 282 -18.58 0.13 -2.18
C THR A 282 -18.68 -1.41 -2.30
N CYS A 283 -17.77 -2.02 -3.07
CA CYS A 283 -17.56 -3.46 -3.03
C CYS A 283 -16.65 -3.80 -1.85
N GLN A 284 -17.13 -4.54 -0.86
CA GLN A 284 -16.27 -5.25 0.09
C GLN A 284 -16.47 -6.75 -0.10
N PHE A 285 -15.36 -7.47 -0.29
CA PHE A 285 -15.31 -8.92 -0.28
C PHE A 285 -15.20 -9.37 1.19
N ARG A 286 -16.17 -10.15 1.67
CA ARG A 286 -16.12 -10.75 3.01
C ARG A 286 -15.45 -12.11 2.87
N GLN A 287 -14.22 -12.25 3.36
CA GLN A 287 -13.57 -13.54 3.49
C GLN A 287 -14.32 -14.35 4.57
N PRO A 288 -14.74 -15.60 4.30
CA PRO A 288 -15.34 -16.44 5.32
C PRO A 288 -14.26 -16.89 6.30
N ASP A 289 -14.54 -16.73 7.60
CA ASP A 289 -13.72 -17.25 8.70
C ASP A 289 -13.65 -18.78 8.60
N VAL A 290 -12.42 -19.32 8.64
CA VAL A 290 -12.14 -20.76 8.84
C VAL A 290 -11.34 -20.91 10.12
#